data_AF-A0A3B3SVF4-F1
#
_entry.id   AF-A0A3B3SVF4-F1
#
_cell.length_a   1.000
_cell.length_b   1.000
_cell.length_c   1.000
_cell.angle_alpha   90.00
_cell.angle_beta   90.00
_cell.angle_gamma   90.00
#
_symmetry.space_group_name_H-M   'P 1'
#
loop_
_entity.id
_entity.type
_entity.pdbx_description
1 polymer ?
#
loop_
_entity_poly.entity_id
_entity_poly.type
_entity_poly.pdbx_seq_one_letter_code
_entity_poly.pdbx_strand_id
1 'polypeptide(L)'
;MTQDPGEAREAMEIYSPVFKVDGQACYLPQVMAPPPPPPRQRQVGQMVLYLLLVVTLCGVIVEACFMYKLYNTTATADTLTTEKRQQDERDATANSYRTEVKPPKPSAHLTASTHLPREDGLMMWTTVGGDAFTHEMDYTEGKLFVKTKGYYFIYSKVFFSEPSPAAFTHTILRISPHSPNKEMELMRTFRFHERGDRRGGMLNSYLGGVYILHEGDAIFVKVHNHTKLLRQTSADNFFGTFML
;
A
#
# COMPACT_ATOMS: atom_id res chain seq x y z
N MET A 1 70.27 63.82 -23.81
CA MET A 1 70.39 64.09 -25.25
C MET A 1 69.19 63.40 -25.90
N THR A 2 68.02 64.06 -25.97
CA THR A 2 67.59 64.93 -27.09
C THR A 2 67.45 64.13 -28.38
N GLN A 3 66.36 64.17 -29.16
CA GLN A 3 65.23 65.09 -29.22
C GLN A 3 64.23 64.46 -30.20
N ASP A 4 62.93 64.50 -29.86
CA ASP A 4 61.90 64.81 -30.85
C ASP A 4 62.12 66.28 -31.31
N PRO A 5 61.72 66.72 -32.50
CA PRO A 5 60.40 67.37 -32.52
C PRO A 5 59.65 67.34 -33.86
N GLY A 6 58.33 67.38 -33.74
CA GLY A 6 57.57 68.53 -34.25
C GLY A 6 56.57 68.21 -35.36
N GLU A 7 55.41 68.84 -35.42
CA GLU A 7 54.78 69.81 -34.53
C GLU A 7 53.30 69.92 -34.91
N ALA A 8 52.53 70.32 -33.92
CA ALA A 8 51.10 70.57 -33.81
C ALA A 8 50.44 71.42 -34.93
N ARG A 9 49.09 71.42 -34.93
CA ARG A 9 48.31 72.58 -34.46
C ARG A 9 46.79 72.33 -34.39
N GLU A 10 46.27 72.43 -33.15
CA GLU A 10 44.98 73.00 -32.71
C GLU A 10 44.56 74.26 -33.51
N ALA A 11 43.32 74.75 -33.55
CA ALA A 11 42.05 74.52 -32.86
C ALA A 11 40.96 75.26 -33.67
N MET A 12 39.68 75.08 -33.32
CA MET A 12 38.70 76.16 -33.03
C MET A 12 37.26 75.65 -33.27
N GLU A 13 36.63 75.19 -32.20
CA GLU A 13 35.17 75.01 -32.12
C GLU A 13 34.49 76.39 -32.19
N ILE A 14 33.60 76.58 -33.15
CA ILE A 14 32.67 77.71 -33.20
C ILE A 14 31.25 77.15 -33.24
N TYR A 15 30.52 77.29 -32.12
CA TYR A 15 29.09 77.06 -32.04
C TYR A 15 28.32 78.13 -32.82
N SER A 16 27.25 77.74 -33.53
CA SER A 16 26.22 78.65 -34.03
C SER A 16 24.84 78.13 -33.62
N PRO A 17 24.02 78.92 -32.90
CA PRO A 17 22.66 78.53 -32.56
C PRO A 17 21.72 79.05 -33.64
N VAL A 18 21.11 78.16 -34.42
CA VAL A 18 20.00 78.53 -35.32
C VAL A 18 18.74 77.85 -34.81
N PHE A 19 17.93 78.63 -34.11
CA PHE A 19 16.52 78.33 -33.88
C PHE A 19 15.77 78.41 -35.21
N LYS A 20 15.01 77.37 -35.54
CA LYS A 20 13.84 77.51 -36.42
C LYS A 20 12.63 76.91 -35.73
N VAL A 21 11.70 77.81 -35.44
CA VAL A 21 10.35 77.57 -34.93
C VAL A 21 9.45 77.14 -36.09
N ASP A 22 8.47 76.31 -35.76
CA ASP A 22 7.54 75.56 -36.61
C ASP A 22 6.80 76.36 -37.69
N GLY A 23 6.65 75.76 -38.87
CA GLY A 23 5.65 76.12 -39.87
C GLY A 23 4.44 75.19 -39.76
N GLN A 24 3.29 75.75 -39.38
CA GLN A 24 2.01 75.07 -39.21
C GLN A 24 1.45 74.43 -40.50
N ALA A 25 0.78 73.29 -40.26
CA ALA A 25 -0.49 72.82 -40.81
C ALA A 25 -0.59 72.39 -42.30
N CYS A 26 -0.96 71.12 -42.50
CA CYS A 26 -2.28 70.82 -43.06
C CYS A 26 -2.71 69.38 -42.72
N TYR A 27 -3.82 69.27 -41.99
CA TYR A 27 -4.50 68.04 -41.64
C TYR A 27 -5.14 67.42 -42.90
N LEU A 28 -4.83 66.15 -43.18
CA LEU A 28 -5.68 65.29 -44.00
C LEU A 28 -6.17 64.13 -43.13
N PRO A 29 -7.49 63.85 -43.06
CA PRO A 29 -8.01 62.76 -42.26
C PRO A 29 -7.68 61.43 -42.93
N GLN A 30 -6.72 60.68 -42.38
CA GLN A 30 -6.58 59.28 -42.72
C GLN A 30 -7.81 58.53 -42.20
N VAL A 31 -8.62 58.04 -43.13
CA VAL A 31 -9.67 57.05 -42.89
C VAL A 31 -9.03 55.88 -42.13
N MET A 32 -9.43 55.69 -40.87
CA MET A 32 -9.01 54.58 -40.03
C MET A 32 -9.37 53.26 -40.71
N ALA A 33 -8.35 52.50 -41.11
CA ALA A 33 -8.53 51.08 -41.36
C ALA A 33 -8.91 50.39 -40.03
N PRO A 34 -9.91 49.48 -40.00
CA PRO A 34 -10.25 48.77 -38.78
C PRO A 34 -9.06 47.90 -38.32
N PRO A 35 -8.87 47.74 -36.99
CA PRO A 35 -7.80 46.91 -36.46
C PRO A 35 -7.94 45.45 -36.96
N PRO A 36 -6.83 44.75 -37.22
CA PRO A 36 -6.88 43.34 -37.60
C PRO A 36 -7.56 42.53 -36.47
N PRO A 37 -8.38 41.51 -36.80
CA PRO A 37 -8.99 40.68 -35.78
C PRO A 37 -7.90 40.04 -34.91
N PRO A 38 -8.15 39.87 -33.59
CA PRO A 38 -7.17 39.29 -32.69
C PRO A 38 -6.72 37.90 -33.20
N PRO A 39 -5.44 37.52 -33.00
CA PRO A 39 -4.92 36.27 -33.52
C PRO A 39 -5.75 35.10 -32.99
N ARG A 40 -6.23 34.29 -33.94
CA ARG A 40 -7.07 33.09 -33.79
C ARG A 40 -6.54 32.08 -32.75
N GLN A 41 -5.29 32.22 -32.32
CA GLN A 41 -4.61 31.41 -31.32
C GLN A 41 -5.19 31.56 -29.91
N ARG A 42 -5.73 32.74 -29.55
CA ARG A 42 -6.44 32.96 -28.27
C ARG A 42 -7.76 32.18 -28.21
N GLN A 43 -8.44 31.98 -29.36
CA GLN A 43 -9.70 31.25 -29.45
C GLN A 43 -9.53 29.74 -29.26
N VAL A 44 -8.43 29.15 -29.76
CA VAL A 44 -8.16 27.71 -29.61
C VAL A 44 -7.90 27.36 -28.14
N GLY A 45 -7.04 28.13 -27.45
CA GLY A 45 -6.78 27.92 -26.03
C GLY A 45 -8.04 28.10 -25.17
N GLN A 46 -8.89 29.06 -25.53
CA GLN A 46 -10.17 29.28 -24.86
C GLN A 46 -11.15 28.12 -25.11
N MET A 47 -11.20 27.57 -26.33
CA MET A 47 -11.98 26.35 -26.63
C MET A 47 -11.48 25.13 -25.85
N VAL A 48 -10.17 24.93 -25.75
CA VAL A 48 -9.59 23.83 -24.97
C VAL A 48 -9.91 24.00 -23.49
N LEU A 49 -9.84 25.22 -22.96
CA LEU A 49 -10.24 25.49 -21.57
C LEU A 49 -11.71 25.19 -21.32
N TYR A 50 -12.61 25.60 -22.22
CA TYR A 50 -14.03 25.27 -22.12
C TYR A 50 -14.28 23.76 -22.25
N LEU A 51 -13.56 23.07 -23.14
CA LEU A 51 -13.63 21.60 -23.27
C LEU A 51 -13.22 20.91 -21.96
N LEU A 52 -12.11 21.31 -21.36
CA LEU A 52 -11.63 20.76 -20.09
C LEU A 52 -12.61 21.04 -18.95
N LEU A 53 -13.21 22.23 -18.92
CA LEU A 53 -14.23 22.58 -17.94
C LEU A 53 -15.49 21.71 -18.10
N VAL A 54 -15.93 21.43 -19.33
CA VAL A 54 -17.05 20.51 -19.59
C VAL A 54 -16.69 19.08 -19.19
N VAL A 55 -15.50 18.59 -19.54
CA VAL A 55 -15.06 17.23 -19.20
C VAL A 55 -14.98 17.04 -17.68
N THR A 56 -14.43 18.01 -16.96
CA THR A 56 -14.35 17.95 -15.49
C THR A 56 -15.74 17.98 -14.85
N LEU A 57 -16.64 18.84 -15.34
CA LEU A 57 -18.03 18.89 -14.85
C LEU A 57 -18.77 17.57 -15.12
N CYS A 58 -18.60 16.97 -16.30
CA CYS A 58 -19.13 15.66 -16.64
C CYS A 58 -18.57 14.57 -15.72
N GLY A 59 -17.27 14.58 -15.43
CA GLY A 59 -16.64 13.63 -14.51
C GLY A 59 -17.26 13.69 -13.11
N VAL A 60 -17.42 14.90 -12.56
CA VAL A 60 -18.04 15.11 -11.24
C VAL A 60 -19.50 14.64 -11.22
N ILE A 61 -20.27 14.88 -12.28
CA ILE A 61 -21.66 14.43 -12.38
C ILE A 61 -21.72 12.90 -12.43
N VAL A 62 -20.83 12.25 -13.17
CA VAL A 62 -20.77 10.78 -13.26
C VAL A 62 -20.42 10.19 -11.89
N GLU A 63 -19.42 10.72 -11.20
CA GLU A 63 -19.06 10.28 -9.84
C GLU A 63 -20.20 10.50 -8.85
N ALA A 64 -20.89 11.64 -8.89
CA ALA A 64 -22.05 11.91 -8.04
C ALA A 64 -23.22 10.95 -8.36
N CYS A 65 -23.44 10.62 -9.63
CA CYS A 65 -24.42 9.61 -10.03
C CYS A 65 -24.06 8.23 -9.49
N PHE A 66 -22.78 7.83 -9.56
CA PHE A 66 -22.31 6.56 -8.99
C PHE A 66 -22.49 6.52 -7.48
N MET A 67 -22.10 7.57 -6.76
CA MET A 67 -22.31 7.71 -5.32
C MET A 67 -23.79 7.66 -4.95
N TYR A 68 -24.65 8.34 -5.71
CA TYR A 68 -26.11 8.32 -5.50
C TYR A 68 -26.71 6.93 -5.77
N LYS A 69 -26.26 6.24 -6.83
CA LYS A 69 -26.68 4.87 -7.13
C LYS A 69 -26.23 3.89 -6.05
N LEU A 70 -25.00 4.03 -5.54
CA LEU A 70 -24.49 3.23 -4.42
C LEU A 70 -25.24 3.51 -3.13
N TYR A 71 -25.44 4.78 -2.78
CA TYR A 71 -26.17 5.19 -1.58
C TYR A 71 -27.63 4.74 -1.60
N ASN A 72 -28.30 4.92 -2.74
CA ASN A 72 -29.65 4.39 -2.90
C ASN A 72 -29.65 2.88 -2.85
N THR A 73 -28.72 2.17 -3.50
CA THR A 73 -28.67 0.69 -3.46
C THR A 73 -28.46 0.17 -2.03
N THR A 74 -27.64 0.84 -1.20
CA THR A 74 -27.52 0.49 0.21
C THR A 74 -28.81 0.79 0.99
N ALA A 75 -29.46 1.93 0.72
CA ALA A 75 -30.73 2.26 1.34
C ALA A 75 -31.87 1.30 0.93
N THR A 76 -31.93 0.88 -0.34
CA THR A 76 -32.91 -0.12 -0.81
C THR A 76 -32.57 -1.52 -0.35
N ALA A 77 -31.29 -1.88 -0.15
CA ALA A 77 -30.92 -3.17 0.46
C ALA A 77 -31.35 -3.25 1.93
N ASP A 78 -31.28 -2.12 2.65
CA ASP A 78 -31.77 -1.99 4.03
C ASP A 78 -33.31 -1.90 4.12
N THR A 79 -34.00 -1.40 3.09
CA THR A 79 -35.49 -1.35 3.06
C THR A 79 -36.15 -2.58 2.42
N LEU A 80 -35.53 -3.25 1.44
CA LEU A 80 -36.06 -4.46 0.79
C LEU A 80 -35.94 -5.72 1.65
N THR A 81 -35.16 -5.69 2.71
CA THR A 81 -35.09 -6.75 3.73
C THR A 81 -36.17 -6.63 4.81
N THR A 82 -36.96 -5.54 4.84
CA THR A 82 -37.91 -5.26 5.92
C THR A 82 -39.40 -5.35 5.53
N GLU A 83 -39.74 -5.48 4.24
CA GLU A 83 -41.15 -5.53 3.79
C GLU A 83 -41.51 -6.80 3.02
N LYS A 84 -41.54 -7.95 3.71
CA LYS A 84 -42.53 -9.04 3.51
C LYS A 84 -42.23 -10.24 4.42
N ARG A 85 -42.81 -10.20 5.62
CA ARG A 85 -43.47 -11.32 6.35
C ARG A 85 -43.41 -11.06 7.85
N GLN A 86 -44.29 -10.19 8.32
CA GLN A 86 -44.86 -10.36 9.65
C GLN A 86 -45.98 -11.39 9.53
N GLN A 87 -45.86 -12.51 10.22
CA GLN A 87 -46.65 -12.78 11.43
C GLN A 87 -46.33 -14.21 11.91
N ASP A 88 -45.95 -14.31 13.19
CA ASP A 88 -45.79 -15.53 13.99
C ASP A 88 -44.73 -16.55 13.56
N GLU A 89 -43.49 -16.32 13.97
CA GLU A 89 -42.74 -17.28 14.80
C GLU A 89 -41.38 -16.71 15.24
N ARG A 90 -41.18 -16.74 16.56
CA ARG A 90 -39.89 -16.81 17.29
C ARG A 90 -39.05 -15.55 17.37
N ASP A 91 -39.10 -14.97 18.58
CA ASP A 91 -37.94 -14.58 19.39
C ASP A 91 -36.68 -15.42 19.06
N ALA A 92 -35.90 -15.02 18.05
CA ALA A 92 -34.64 -15.70 17.73
C ALA A 92 -33.62 -14.88 16.91
N THR A 93 -33.97 -13.70 16.37
CA THR A 93 -33.13 -13.05 15.35
C THR A 93 -32.31 -11.85 15.81
N ALA A 94 -32.44 -11.40 17.07
CA ALA A 94 -31.58 -10.35 17.63
C ALA A 94 -30.21 -10.86 18.13
N ASN A 95 -30.05 -12.19 18.31
CA ASN A 95 -28.79 -12.81 18.73
C ASN A 95 -27.97 -13.44 17.58
N SER A 96 -28.44 -13.36 16.32
CA SER A 96 -27.90 -14.18 15.23
C SER A 96 -26.71 -13.61 14.46
N TYR A 97 -26.31 -12.35 14.67
CA TYR A 97 -25.07 -11.81 14.07
C TYR A 97 -23.83 -12.07 14.94
N ARG A 98 -24.00 -12.74 16.08
CA ARG A 98 -22.94 -13.07 17.02
C ARG A 98 -22.89 -14.55 17.41
N THR A 99 -23.55 -15.40 16.64
CA THR A 99 -23.25 -16.83 16.70
C THR A 99 -21.92 -17.01 15.99
N GLU A 100 -20.82 -17.13 16.74
CA GLU A 100 -19.56 -17.66 16.21
C GLU A 100 -19.88 -18.97 15.49
N VAL A 101 -19.93 -18.91 14.15
CA VAL A 101 -20.05 -20.10 13.33
C VAL A 101 -18.71 -20.81 13.46
N LYS A 102 -18.67 -21.77 14.37
CA LYS A 102 -17.48 -22.58 14.59
C LYS A 102 -17.13 -23.31 13.28
N PRO A 103 -15.85 -23.34 12.89
CA PRO A 103 -15.43 -24.14 11.75
C PRO A 103 -15.91 -25.59 11.89
N PRO A 104 -16.23 -26.29 10.80
CA PRO A 104 -16.69 -27.68 10.87
C PRO A 104 -15.54 -28.68 11.12
N LYS A 105 -14.29 -28.24 11.02
CA LYS A 105 -13.08 -29.05 11.15
C LYS A 105 -12.00 -28.32 11.96
N PRO A 106 -11.09 -29.06 12.63
CA PRO A 106 -9.98 -28.47 13.34
C PRO A 106 -9.20 -27.48 12.48
N SER A 107 -9.02 -26.27 12.99
CA SER A 107 -8.36 -25.19 12.29
C SER A 107 -7.87 -24.11 13.24
N ALA A 108 -6.84 -23.38 12.82
CA ALA A 108 -6.34 -22.21 13.52
C ALA A 108 -5.77 -21.21 12.52
N HIS A 109 -5.96 -19.94 12.83
CA HIS A 109 -5.24 -18.84 12.23
C HIS A 109 -4.65 -18.01 13.37
N LEU A 110 -3.33 -17.96 13.46
CA LEU A 110 -2.61 -17.23 14.47
C LEU A 110 -1.92 -16.04 13.82
N THR A 111 -2.02 -14.88 14.44
CA THR A 111 -1.44 -13.65 13.91
C THR A 111 -0.29 -13.17 14.77
N ALA A 112 0.46 -12.19 14.25
CA ALA A 112 1.59 -11.60 14.94
C ALA A 112 1.32 -11.26 16.42
N SER A 113 2.22 -11.67 17.31
CA SER A 113 2.14 -11.33 18.73
C SER A 113 2.80 -9.98 19.02
N THR A 114 2.41 -9.35 20.13
CA THR A 114 3.18 -8.26 20.74
C THR A 114 4.54 -8.72 21.27
N HIS A 115 4.70 -10.02 21.52
CA HIS A 115 5.96 -10.60 21.94
C HIS A 115 6.89 -10.81 20.75
N LEU A 116 8.16 -10.41 20.91
CA LEU A 116 9.22 -10.77 19.98
C LEU A 116 9.43 -12.30 20.00
N PRO A 117 9.99 -12.88 18.92
CA PRO A 117 10.41 -14.26 18.95
C PRO A 117 11.40 -14.52 20.09
N ARG A 118 11.40 -15.74 20.60
CA ARG A 118 12.38 -16.17 21.61
C ARG A 118 13.79 -16.15 21.03
N GLU A 119 14.79 -16.18 21.91
CA GLU A 119 16.20 -16.17 21.51
C GLU A 119 16.58 -17.31 20.55
N ASP A 120 15.94 -18.48 20.70
CA ASP A 120 16.10 -19.64 19.82
C ASP A 120 15.39 -19.50 18.46
N GLY A 121 14.74 -18.35 18.21
CA GLY A 121 14.00 -18.04 17.00
C GLY A 121 12.57 -18.56 16.99
N LEU A 122 12.06 -19.16 18.08
CA LEU A 122 10.66 -19.59 18.16
C LEU A 122 9.72 -18.40 18.08
N MET A 123 8.84 -18.42 17.07
CA MET A 123 7.84 -17.38 16.87
C MET A 123 6.71 -17.50 17.90
N MET A 124 6.31 -16.34 18.43
CA MET A 124 5.15 -16.21 19.30
C MET A 124 4.01 -15.57 18.53
N TRP A 125 2.80 -16.09 18.73
CA TRP A 125 1.59 -15.70 18.03
C TRP A 125 0.47 -15.34 19.02
N THR A 126 -0.49 -14.53 18.57
CA THR A 126 -1.76 -14.32 19.27
C THR A 126 -2.85 -15.23 18.70
N THR A 127 -3.70 -15.74 19.58
CA THR A 127 -4.86 -16.58 19.24
C THR A 127 -6.18 -15.81 19.27
N VAL A 128 -6.16 -14.58 19.78
CA VAL A 128 -7.33 -13.73 19.95
C VAL A 128 -7.07 -12.34 19.38
N GLY A 129 -8.13 -11.74 18.82
CA GLY A 129 -8.09 -10.41 18.22
C GLY A 129 -7.79 -10.43 16.72
N GLY A 130 -8.34 -9.44 16.00
CA GLY A 130 -8.31 -9.43 14.53
C GLY A 130 -8.94 -10.70 13.96
N ASP A 131 -8.27 -11.29 12.98
CA ASP A 131 -8.69 -12.54 12.33
C ASP A 131 -8.11 -13.80 13.01
N ALA A 132 -7.50 -13.66 14.20
CA ALA A 132 -6.92 -14.80 14.91
C ALA A 132 -7.99 -15.65 15.59
N PHE A 133 -7.87 -16.97 15.45
CA PHE A 133 -8.73 -17.94 16.12
C PHE A 133 -8.05 -19.31 16.26
N THR A 134 -8.56 -20.10 17.19
CA THR A 134 -8.30 -21.54 17.29
C THR A 134 -9.63 -22.29 17.40
N HIS A 135 -9.72 -23.43 16.74
CA HIS A 135 -10.88 -24.29 16.79
C HIS A 135 -10.44 -25.75 16.81
N GLU A 136 -10.79 -26.48 17.88
CA GLU A 136 -10.38 -27.88 18.10
C GLU A 136 -8.85 -28.11 18.03
N MET A 137 -8.09 -27.06 18.37
CA MET A 137 -6.63 -27.09 18.48
C MET A 137 -6.23 -26.27 19.71
N ASP A 138 -5.20 -26.71 20.42
CA ASP A 138 -4.66 -25.96 21.57
C ASP A 138 -3.43 -25.17 21.17
N TYR A 139 -3.21 -24.03 21.79
CA TYR A 139 -2.01 -23.22 21.56
C TYR A 139 -1.36 -22.87 22.89
N THR A 140 -0.08 -23.24 23.02
CA THR A 140 0.72 -22.99 24.23
C THR A 140 2.15 -22.67 23.82
N GLU A 141 2.69 -21.55 24.32
CA GLU A 141 4.10 -21.17 24.17
C GLU A 141 4.65 -21.24 22.72
N GLY A 142 3.93 -20.68 21.75
CA GLY A 142 4.37 -20.65 20.35
C GLY A 142 4.11 -21.94 19.56
N LYS A 143 3.51 -22.95 20.19
CA LYS A 143 3.19 -24.25 19.59
C LYS A 143 1.70 -24.47 19.50
N LEU A 144 1.25 -24.94 18.33
CA LEU A 144 -0.13 -25.35 18.08
C LEU A 144 -0.22 -26.88 18.13
N PHE A 145 -1.07 -27.41 18.99
CA PHE A 145 -1.23 -28.82 19.28
C PHE A 145 -2.46 -29.39 18.57
N VAL A 146 -2.24 -30.51 17.89
CA VAL A 146 -3.26 -31.22 17.12
C VAL A 146 -4.04 -32.14 18.05
N LYS A 147 -5.38 -32.04 18.03
CA LYS A 147 -6.27 -32.92 18.80
C LYS A 147 -6.82 -34.11 18.02
N THR A 148 -6.78 -34.03 16.69
CA THR A 148 -7.40 -35.02 15.81
C THR A 148 -6.42 -35.41 14.72
N LYS A 149 -6.24 -36.71 14.50
CA LYS A 149 -5.39 -37.20 13.40
C LYS A 149 -6.03 -36.85 12.05
N GLY A 150 -5.24 -36.34 11.12
CA GLY A 150 -5.75 -35.95 9.81
C GLY A 150 -4.70 -35.47 8.83
N TYR A 151 -5.13 -35.16 7.61
CA TYR A 151 -4.35 -34.37 6.68
C TYR A 151 -4.63 -32.90 6.95
N TYR A 152 -3.57 -32.14 7.18
CA TYR A 152 -3.65 -30.72 7.49
C TYR A 152 -2.90 -29.93 6.43
N PHE A 153 -3.53 -28.89 5.89
CA PHE A 153 -2.80 -27.85 5.17
C PHE A 153 -2.22 -26.90 6.21
N ILE A 154 -0.90 -26.75 6.23
CA ILE A 154 -0.18 -25.88 7.18
C ILE A 154 0.42 -24.74 6.37
N TYR A 155 0.32 -23.51 6.87
CA TYR A 155 0.86 -22.33 6.20
C TYR A 155 1.45 -21.32 7.18
N SER A 156 2.44 -20.56 6.71
CA SER A 156 3.05 -19.47 7.48
C SER A 156 3.55 -18.38 6.55
N LYS A 157 3.39 -17.13 6.95
CA LYS A 157 3.99 -15.96 6.31
C LYS A 157 4.80 -15.17 7.34
N VAL A 158 5.97 -14.69 6.94
CA VAL A 158 6.78 -13.75 7.72
C VAL A 158 7.31 -12.62 6.86
N PHE A 159 7.40 -11.42 7.44
CA PHE A 159 7.90 -10.20 6.82
C PHE A 159 9.15 -9.68 7.54
N PHE A 160 10.22 -9.45 6.78
CA PHE A 160 11.55 -9.18 7.33
C PHE A 160 12.34 -8.19 6.47
N SER A 161 13.28 -7.49 7.08
CA SER A 161 14.29 -6.70 6.35
C SER A 161 15.27 -7.63 5.68
N GLU A 162 15.74 -7.24 4.50
CA GLU A 162 16.79 -7.94 3.79
C GLU A 162 18.02 -8.22 4.69
N PRO A 163 18.47 -9.49 4.77
CA PRO A 163 19.51 -9.87 5.71
C PRO A 163 20.90 -9.50 5.15
N SER A 164 21.52 -8.43 5.64
CA SER A 164 22.84 -7.98 5.15
C SER A 164 23.92 -7.93 6.24
N PRO A 165 25.11 -8.51 6.01
CA PRO A 165 25.36 -9.77 5.31
C PRO A 165 24.97 -10.94 6.22
N ALA A 166 23.84 -11.59 5.94
CA ALA A 166 23.36 -12.69 6.78
C ALA A 166 22.41 -13.63 6.03
N ALA A 167 22.20 -14.82 6.61
CA ALA A 167 21.16 -15.73 6.16
C ALA A 167 19.86 -15.51 6.94
N PHE A 168 18.71 -15.56 6.28
CA PHE A 168 17.42 -15.62 6.93
C PHE A 168 16.77 -16.97 6.60
N THR A 169 16.35 -17.69 7.64
CA THR A 169 15.68 -18.98 7.50
C THR A 169 14.30 -18.87 8.14
N HIS A 170 13.27 -19.31 7.44
CA HIS A 170 11.93 -19.46 7.97
C HIS A 170 11.53 -20.93 7.82
N THR A 171 11.23 -21.58 8.94
CA THR A 171 11.00 -23.03 9.02
C THR A 171 9.73 -23.32 9.81
N ILE A 172 8.90 -24.22 9.30
CA ILE A 172 7.79 -24.84 10.02
C ILE A 172 8.26 -26.22 10.51
N LEU A 173 8.15 -26.46 11.80
CA LEU A 173 8.60 -27.68 12.46
C LEU A 173 7.45 -28.40 13.15
N ARG A 174 7.68 -29.68 13.44
CA ARG A 174 6.82 -30.55 14.24
C ARG A 174 7.62 -31.24 15.34
N ILE A 175 7.05 -31.36 16.52
CA ILE A 175 7.46 -32.31 17.56
C ILE A 175 6.30 -33.30 17.74
N SER A 176 6.62 -34.59 17.77
CA SER A 176 5.62 -35.63 18.08
C SER A 176 5.76 -36.09 19.53
N PRO A 177 4.66 -36.45 20.23
CA PRO A 177 4.72 -37.00 21.58
C PRO A 177 5.61 -38.24 21.69
N HIS A 178 5.73 -39.01 20.60
CA HIS A 178 6.57 -40.21 20.52
C HIS A 178 8.08 -39.89 20.43
N SER A 179 8.44 -38.63 20.17
CA SER A 179 9.83 -38.18 20.02
C SER A 179 9.96 -36.72 20.46
N PRO A 180 9.73 -36.41 21.75
CA PRO A 180 9.59 -35.04 22.24
C PRO A 180 10.86 -34.20 22.09
N ASN A 181 12.02 -34.85 22.01
CA ASN A 181 13.33 -34.20 21.88
C ASN A 181 13.78 -34.03 20.41
N LYS A 182 12.93 -34.37 19.44
CA LYS A 182 13.28 -34.33 18.02
C LYS A 182 12.37 -33.36 17.28
N GLU A 183 12.93 -32.21 16.92
CA GLU A 183 12.29 -31.28 16.00
C GLU A 183 12.40 -31.82 14.57
N MET A 184 11.26 -31.97 13.89
CA MET A 184 11.17 -32.43 12.51
C MET A 184 10.80 -31.25 11.61
N GLU A 185 11.68 -30.87 10.70
CA GLU A 185 11.37 -29.85 9.69
C GLU A 185 10.28 -30.37 8.74
N LEU A 186 9.17 -29.65 8.64
CA LEU A 186 8.14 -29.92 7.65
C LEU A 186 8.45 -29.14 6.36
N MET A 187 8.71 -27.85 6.50
CA MET A 187 8.96 -26.92 5.40
C MET A 187 10.01 -25.89 5.81
N ARG A 188 10.85 -25.47 4.86
CA ARG A 188 11.85 -24.41 5.07
C ARG A 188 12.03 -23.54 3.84
N THR A 189 12.34 -22.28 4.06
CA THR A 189 13.01 -21.44 3.08
C THR A 189 14.33 -20.94 3.64
N PHE A 190 15.29 -20.71 2.76
CA PHE A 190 16.59 -20.16 3.08
C PHE A 190 16.88 -19.01 2.12
N ARG A 191 17.24 -17.87 2.67
CA ARG A 191 17.60 -16.66 1.91
C ARG A 191 18.95 -16.20 2.41
N PHE A 192 19.88 -15.97 1.50
CA PHE A 192 21.17 -15.39 1.81
C PHE A 192 21.38 -14.21 0.87
N HIS A 193 21.85 -13.08 1.42
CA HIS A 193 22.16 -11.91 0.63
C HIS A 193 23.62 -11.53 0.88
N GLU A 194 24.41 -11.62 -0.19
CA GLU A 194 25.79 -11.15 -0.19
C GLU A 194 25.83 -9.64 -0.28
N ARG A 195 26.81 -9.02 0.39
CA ARG A 195 26.93 -7.57 0.46
C ARG A 195 27.17 -6.99 -0.94
N GLY A 196 26.14 -6.43 -1.56
CA GLY A 196 26.23 -5.90 -2.93
C GLY A 196 25.28 -4.74 -3.23
N ASP A 197 24.06 -4.75 -2.69
CA ASP A 197 23.11 -3.64 -2.87
C ASP A 197 23.02 -2.79 -1.60
N ARG A 198 23.25 -1.48 -1.72
CA ARG A 198 23.17 -0.53 -0.59
C ARG A 198 21.73 -0.17 -0.23
N ARG A 199 20.76 -0.68 -0.98
CA ARG A 199 19.33 -0.49 -0.71
C ARG A 199 18.83 -1.65 0.14
N GLY A 200 18.67 -1.41 1.44
CA GLY A 200 17.98 -2.37 2.31
C GLY A 200 16.54 -2.58 1.81
N GLY A 201 16.21 -3.81 1.41
CA GLY A 201 14.86 -4.19 1.01
C GLY A 201 14.00 -4.66 2.18
N MET A 202 12.68 -4.66 1.97
CA MET A 202 11.73 -5.43 2.79
C MET A 202 11.27 -6.63 1.98
N LEU A 203 11.28 -7.81 2.60
CA LEU A 203 11.00 -9.08 1.97
C LEU A 203 9.93 -9.83 2.75
N ASN A 204 9.30 -10.80 2.08
CA ASN A 204 8.46 -11.78 2.73
C ASN A 204 8.89 -13.21 2.37
N SER A 205 8.44 -14.14 3.21
CA SER A 205 8.46 -15.57 2.95
C SER A 205 7.09 -16.13 3.25
N TYR A 206 6.60 -16.99 2.36
CA TYR A 206 5.40 -17.78 2.54
C TYR A 206 5.76 -19.27 2.39
N LEU A 207 5.24 -20.11 3.29
CA LEU A 207 5.33 -21.56 3.24
C LEU A 207 3.92 -22.13 3.32
N GLY A 208 3.65 -23.20 2.58
CA GLY A 208 2.35 -23.87 2.55
C GLY A 208 2.47 -25.31 2.05
N GLY A 209 1.86 -26.27 2.75
CA GLY A 209 1.94 -27.68 2.37
C GLY A 209 1.01 -28.57 3.19
N VAL A 210 0.71 -29.76 2.65
CA VAL A 210 -0.16 -30.75 3.28
C VAL A 210 0.68 -31.81 3.99
N TYR A 211 0.36 -32.09 5.26
CA TYR A 211 1.03 -33.10 6.08
C TYR A 211 0.02 -33.93 6.85
N ILE A 212 0.37 -35.20 7.09
CA ILE A 212 -0.36 -36.01 8.07
C ILE A 212 0.12 -35.67 9.48
N LEU A 213 -0.80 -35.19 10.32
CA LEU A 213 -0.55 -34.90 11.73
C LEU A 213 -1.31 -35.90 12.60
N HIS A 214 -0.69 -36.31 13.70
CA HIS A 214 -1.28 -37.17 14.70
C HIS A 214 -1.74 -36.36 15.91
N GLU A 215 -2.65 -36.93 16.68
CA GLU A 215 -3.03 -36.37 17.98
C GLU A 215 -1.79 -36.16 18.87
N GLY A 216 -1.71 -34.99 19.50
CA GLY A 216 -0.61 -34.54 20.31
C GLY A 216 0.60 -34.00 19.54
N ASP A 217 0.63 -34.10 18.20
CA ASP A 217 1.68 -33.43 17.42
C ASP A 217 1.62 -31.91 17.67
N ALA A 218 2.77 -31.31 17.95
CA ALA A 218 2.94 -29.88 18.14
C ALA A 218 3.63 -29.28 16.92
N ILE A 219 2.98 -28.33 16.24
CA ILE A 219 3.54 -27.61 15.10
C ILE A 219 3.86 -26.17 15.46
N PHE A 220 4.97 -25.64 14.96
CA PHE A 220 5.48 -24.31 15.32
C PHE A 220 6.40 -23.76 14.25
N VAL A 221 6.70 -22.46 14.35
CA VAL A 221 7.52 -21.73 13.39
C VAL A 221 8.79 -21.23 14.06
N LYS A 222 9.95 -21.48 13.45
CA LYS A 222 11.22 -20.87 13.83
C LYS A 222 11.76 -19.96 12.73
N VAL A 223 12.35 -18.86 13.14
CA VAL A 223 13.05 -17.92 12.28
C VAL A 223 14.49 -17.72 12.75
N HIS A 224 15.46 -17.96 11.88
CA HIS A 224 16.85 -17.58 12.12
C HIS A 224 17.07 -16.10 11.75
N ASN A 225 17.84 -15.37 12.55
CA ASN A 225 17.95 -13.91 12.49
C ASN A 225 16.60 -13.19 12.71
N HIS A 226 15.89 -13.60 13.76
CA HIS A 226 14.60 -13.03 14.18
C HIS A 226 14.64 -11.51 14.42
N THR A 227 15.81 -10.93 14.70
CA THR A 227 16.01 -9.46 14.81
C THR A 227 15.71 -8.70 13.52
N LYS A 228 15.61 -9.39 12.38
CA LYS A 228 15.27 -8.81 11.08
C LYS A 228 13.76 -8.75 10.83
N LEU A 229 12.92 -9.26 11.73
CA LEU A 229 11.46 -9.11 11.62
C LEU A 229 11.09 -7.65 11.92
N LEU A 230 10.54 -6.97 10.91
CA LEU A 230 10.36 -5.51 10.95
C LEU A 230 9.01 -5.07 11.51
N ARG A 231 8.00 -5.93 11.41
CA ARG A 231 6.60 -5.60 11.73
C ARG A 231 5.91 -6.81 12.28
N GLN A 232 5.21 -6.67 13.39
CA GLN A 232 4.31 -7.68 13.96
C GLN A 232 2.86 -7.23 13.72
N THR A 233 2.45 -7.16 12.45
CA THR A 233 1.05 -6.93 12.08
C THR A 233 0.40 -8.25 11.65
N SER A 234 -0.91 -8.35 11.81
CA SER A 234 -1.67 -9.57 11.49
C SER A 234 -1.60 -9.97 10.01
N ALA A 235 -1.48 -9.00 9.09
CA ALA A 235 -1.38 -9.27 7.65
C ALA A 235 0.05 -9.59 7.18
N ASP A 236 1.07 -9.14 7.94
CA ASP A 236 2.47 -9.33 7.58
C ASP A 236 3.01 -10.67 8.08
N ASN A 237 2.65 -11.05 9.32
CA ASN A 237 3.03 -12.33 9.90
C ASN A 237 1.81 -13.08 10.41
N PHE A 238 1.68 -14.32 9.96
CA PHE A 238 0.66 -15.24 10.43
C PHE A 238 1.11 -16.68 10.25
N PHE A 239 0.54 -17.56 11.06
CA PHE A 239 0.76 -19.00 11.03
C PHE A 239 -0.58 -19.68 11.24
N GLY A 240 -0.91 -20.69 10.43
CA GLY A 240 -2.18 -21.36 10.59
C GLY A 240 -2.21 -22.73 9.94
N THR A 241 -3.33 -23.40 10.18
CA THR A 241 -3.60 -24.71 9.61
C THR A 241 -5.09 -25.01 9.61
N PHE A 242 -5.52 -25.90 8.72
CA PHE A 242 -6.85 -26.48 8.74
C PHE A 242 -6.81 -27.93 8.25
N MET A 243 -7.67 -28.76 8.83
CA MET A 243 -7.85 -30.14 8.41
C MET A 243 -8.62 -30.21 7.09
N LEU A 244 -8.17 -31.09 6.18
CA LEU A 244 -8.76 -31.32 4.86
C LEU A 244 -10.00 -32.21 4.89
#